data_AF-A0A1N6UXV8-F1
#
_entry.id   AF-A0A1N6UXV8-F1
#
_cell.length_a   1.000
_cell.length_b   1.000
_cell.length_c   1.000
_cell.angle_alpha   90.00
_cell.angle_beta   90.00
_cell.angle_gamma   90.00
#
_symmetry.space_group_name_H-M   'P 1'
#
loop_
_entity.id
_entity.type
_entity.pdbx_description
1 polymer ?
#
loop_
_entity_poly.entity_id
_entity_poly.type
_entity_poly.pdbx_seq_one_letter_code
_entity_poly.pdbx_strand_id
1 'polypeptide(L)'
;MNKKYLIVVKYIFSIFCMIGFLSSYGQKLYKIEKDQFGEPLLNNKAEYSFTEKPSEEDLKKIDTTAYYVQIFEDQYHNENEVKNPTIIIFHDDGYFRETSLLAFGKFDEHRGKNSVYYGGKYKIKNNNIQLEQFGNSPDSKNWYTRYITKGKIENNKIIFNEGLVSVFEKRKNLSIK
;
A
#
# COMPACT_ATOMS: atom_id res chain seq x y z
N MET A 1 65.69 -2.26 2.49
CA MET A 1 64.50 -1.58 1.93
C MET A 1 64.51 -0.12 2.39
N ASN A 2 64.44 0.84 1.46
CA ASN A 2 64.70 2.25 1.75
C ASN A 2 63.54 2.83 2.60
N LYS A 3 63.83 3.53 3.72
CA LYS A 3 62.83 3.97 4.71
C LYS A 3 61.66 4.76 4.07
N LYS A 4 61.94 5.52 3.01
CA LYS A 4 60.94 6.25 2.23
C LYS A 4 59.93 5.32 1.53
N TYR A 5 60.38 4.18 1.00
CA TYR A 5 59.50 3.19 0.35
C TYR A 5 58.61 2.48 1.36
N LEU A 6 59.12 2.16 2.55
CA LEU A 6 58.31 1.57 3.63
C LEU A 6 57.19 2.53 4.07
N ILE A 7 57.48 3.84 4.13
CA ILE A 7 56.48 4.87 4.46
C ILE A 7 55.40 4.95 3.38
N VAL A 8 55.79 5.02 2.10
CA VAL A 8 54.84 5.08 0.97
C VAL A 8 53.93 3.85 0.92
N VAL A 9 54.48 2.65 1.12
CA VAL A 9 53.69 1.40 1.16
C VAL A 9 52.69 1.40 2.32
N LYS A 10 53.08 1.90 3.50
CA LYS A 10 52.16 2.03 4.64
C LYS A 10 51.02 3.01 4.36
N TYR A 11 51.31 4.14 3.71
CA TYR A 11 50.29 5.13 3.31
C TYR A 11 49.31 4.56 2.29
N ILE A 12 49.80 3.85 1.26
CA ILE A 12 48.94 3.22 0.25
C ILE A 12 48.05 2.14 0.87
N PHE A 13 48.60 1.31 1.76
CA PHE A 13 47.83 0.29 2.47
C PHE A 13 46.75 0.92 3.36
N SER A 14 47.09 2.00 4.08
CA SER A 14 46.12 2.75 4.90
C SER A 14 44.98 3.34 4.07
N ILE A 15 45.27 3.86 2.86
CA ILE A 15 44.25 4.40 1.95
C ILE A 15 43.33 3.28 1.45
N PHE A 16 43.90 2.12 1.10
CA PHE A 16 43.12 0.94 0.69
C PHE A 16 42.21 0.42 1.81
N CYS A 17 42.70 0.38 3.06
CA CYS A 17 41.88 0.03 4.22
C CYS A 17 40.74 1.04 4.45
N MET A 18 40.99 2.34 4.23
CA MET A 18 39.98 3.39 4.40
C MET A 18 38.90 3.30 3.31
N ILE A 19 39.27 3.02 2.06
CA ILE A 19 38.33 2.79 0.95
C ILE A 19 37.50 1.52 1.18
N GLY A 20 38.12 0.44 1.69
CA GLY A 20 37.42 -0.79 2.07
C GLY A 20 36.42 -0.59 3.22
N PHE A 21 36.76 0.25 4.20
CA PHE A 21 35.82 0.62 5.26
C PHE A 21 34.65 1.46 4.73
N LEU A 22 34.91 2.43 3.85
CA LEU A 22 33.87 3.28 3.25
C LEU A 22 32.94 2.51 2.30
N SER A 23 33.44 1.49 1.60
CA SER A 23 32.61 0.60 0.77
C SER A 23 31.86 -0.46 1.58
N SER A 24 32.31 -0.77 2.81
CA SER A 24 31.61 -1.65 3.75
C SER A 24 30.51 -0.97 4.56
N TYR A 25 30.42 0.38 4.52
CA TYR A 25 29.19 1.12 4.83
C TYR A 25 28.17 0.94 3.69
N GLY A 26 27.97 -0.32 3.29
CA GLY A 26 26.83 -0.74 2.51
C GLY A 26 25.60 -0.30 3.29
N GLN A 27 24.84 0.59 2.68
CA GLN A 27 23.53 1.01 3.13
C GLN A 27 22.82 -0.21 3.74
N LYS A 28 22.34 -0.10 4.99
CA LYS A 28 21.26 -0.97 5.46
C LYS A 28 20.06 -0.67 4.56
N LEU A 29 20.07 -1.24 3.35
CA LEU A 29 18.90 -1.48 2.55
C LEU A 29 18.03 -2.31 3.47
N TYR A 30 16.99 -1.68 4.03
CA TYR A 30 15.99 -2.36 4.81
C TYR A 30 15.45 -3.50 3.94
N LYS A 31 15.94 -4.71 4.16
CA LYS A 31 15.50 -5.87 3.39
C LYS A 31 14.04 -6.09 3.75
N ILE A 32 13.15 -5.90 2.79
CA ILE A 32 11.75 -6.31 2.98
C ILE A 32 11.75 -7.80 3.22
N GLU A 33 11.08 -8.21 4.27
CA GLU A 33 10.67 -9.59 4.40
C GLU A 33 9.62 -9.88 3.33
N LYS A 34 9.77 -11.04 2.70
CA LYS A 34 8.83 -11.54 1.71
C LYS A 34 8.32 -12.89 2.18
N ASP A 35 7.09 -13.21 1.83
CA ASP A 35 6.57 -14.56 2.05
C ASP A 35 7.16 -15.56 1.04
N GLN A 36 6.70 -16.81 1.12
CA GLN A 36 7.10 -17.89 0.22
C GLN A 36 6.73 -17.65 -1.26
N PHE A 37 5.79 -16.74 -1.53
CA PHE A 37 5.34 -16.36 -2.87
C PHE A 37 6.05 -15.09 -3.39
N GLY A 38 6.95 -14.52 -2.58
CA GLY A 38 7.67 -13.30 -2.93
C GLY A 38 6.89 -12.00 -2.66
N GLU A 39 5.73 -12.08 -2.00
CA GLU A 39 4.95 -10.90 -1.61
C GLU A 39 5.67 -10.14 -0.48
N PRO A 40 5.85 -8.82 -0.61
CA PRO A 40 6.30 -7.96 0.47
C PRO A 40 5.38 -8.04 1.68
N LEU A 41 5.94 -8.41 2.83
CA LEU A 41 5.22 -8.42 4.10
C LEU A 41 5.20 -7.03 4.73
N LEU A 42 4.06 -6.69 5.32
CA LEU A 42 3.93 -5.57 6.24
C LEU A 42 4.88 -5.82 7.42
N ASN A 43 5.82 -4.91 7.64
CA ASN A 43 6.72 -5.04 8.78
C ASN A 43 6.04 -4.49 10.06
N ASN A 44 6.50 -4.98 11.20
CA ASN A 44 6.03 -4.59 12.53
C ASN A 44 6.32 -3.12 12.94
N LYS A 45 7.14 -2.39 12.18
CA LYS A 45 7.40 -0.95 12.32
C LYS A 45 6.38 -0.10 11.57
N ALA A 46 5.53 -0.69 10.74
CA ALA A 46 4.40 0.00 10.13
C ALA A 46 3.36 0.29 11.22
N GLU A 47 3.58 1.35 11.99
CA GLU A 47 2.63 1.83 12.98
C GLU A 47 1.46 2.50 12.24
N TYR A 48 0.33 1.81 12.12
CA TYR A 48 -0.89 2.37 11.55
C TYR A 48 -1.63 3.21 12.59
N SER A 49 -2.14 4.36 12.16
CA SER A 49 -2.91 5.29 12.98
C SER A 49 -4.28 4.73 13.33
N PHE A 50 -4.81 3.84 12.49
CA PHE A 50 -6.07 3.14 12.72
C PHE A 50 -5.84 1.84 13.48
N THR A 51 -5.91 1.93 14.80
CA THR A 51 -5.74 0.79 15.72
C THR A 51 -7.05 0.07 16.03
N GLU A 52 -8.15 0.81 16.11
CA GLU A 52 -9.47 0.29 16.47
C GLU A 52 -10.29 -0.09 15.23
N LYS A 53 -11.01 -1.21 15.31
CA LYS A 53 -12.02 -1.60 14.32
C LYS A 53 -13.24 -0.66 14.37
N PRO A 54 -13.97 -0.46 13.27
CA PRO A 54 -15.23 0.29 13.30
C PRO A 54 -16.25 -0.30 14.29
N SER A 55 -17.09 0.56 14.87
CA SER A 55 -18.19 0.14 15.75
C SER A 55 -19.27 -0.64 14.97
N GLU A 56 -20.13 -1.38 15.67
CA GLU A 56 -21.26 -2.07 15.02
C GLU A 56 -22.20 -1.08 14.30
N GLU A 57 -22.47 0.08 14.90
CA GLU A 57 -23.25 1.17 14.32
C GLU A 57 -22.61 1.73 13.05
N ASP A 58 -21.29 1.80 13.01
CA ASP A 58 -20.56 2.25 11.83
C ASP A 58 -20.52 1.18 10.74
N LEU A 59 -20.37 -0.09 11.11
CA LEU A 59 -20.41 -1.21 10.17
C LEU A 59 -21.76 -1.34 9.47
N LYS A 60 -22.88 -0.93 10.10
CA LYS A 60 -24.20 -0.88 9.43
C LYS A 60 -24.24 0.05 8.20
N LYS A 61 -23.28 0.98 8.06
CA LYS A 61 -23.22 1.97 6.97
C LYS A 61 -22.46 1.47 5.75
N ILE A 62 -21.73 0.36 5.88
CA ILE A 62 -20.94 -0.22 4.79
C ILE A 62 -21.31 -1.71 4.64
N ASP A 63 -21.38 -2.18 3.41
CA ASP A 63 -21.69 -3.58 3.14
C ASP A 63 -20.40 -4.38 3.00
N THR A 64 -19.99 -5.07 4.07
CA THR A 64 -18.77 -5.88 4.09
C THR A 64 -18.91 -7.20 3.31
N THR A 65 -20.07 -7.45 2.70
CA THR A 65 -20.34 -8.62 1.85
C THR A 65 -20.37 -8.28 0.36
N ALA A 66 -20.15 -7.01 0.02
CA ALA A 66 -20.25 -6.49 -1.34
C ALA A 66 -18.91 -5.94 -1.86
N TYR A 67 -18.89 -5.69 -3.18
CA TYR A 67 -17.81 -4.99 -3.87
C TYR A 67 -18.21 -3.53 -4.08
N TYR A 68 -17.26 -2.62 -3.96
CA TYR A 68 -17.41 -1.24 -4.35
C TYR A 68 -16.55 -1.00 -5.59
N VAL A 69 -17.18 -0.83 -6.74
CA VAL A 69 -16.50 -0.75 -8.04
C VAL A 69 -16.47 0.71 -8.48
N GLN A 70 -15.29 1.18 -8.89
CA GLN A 70 -15.12 2.51 -9.45
C GLN A 70 -16.03 2.67 -10.68
N ILE A 71 -16.81 3.75 -10.68
CA ILE A 71 -17.62 4.15 -11.83
C ILE A 71 -17.04 5.43 -12.43
N PHE A 72 -17.18 5.56 -13.74
CA PHE A 72 -16.70 6.70 -14.51
C PHE A 72 -17.93 7.39 -15.13
N GLU A 73 -17.97 8.71 -15.07
CA GLU A 73 -19.01 9.49 -15.75
C GLU A 73 -18.77 9.50 -17.27
N ASP A 74 -19.81 9.76 -18.06
CA ASP A 74 -19.80 9.61 -19.52
C ASP A 74 -18.75 10.48 -20.24
N GLN A 75 -18.20 11.49 -19.57
CA GLN A 75 -17.14 12.37 -20.10
C GLN A 75 -15.72 11.90 -19.74
N TYR A 76 -15.56 10.74 -19.11
CA TYR A 76 -14.25 10.22 -18.74
C TYR A 76 -13.51 9.62 -19.94
N HIS A 77 -12.33 10.15 -20.25
CA HIS A 77 -11.61 9.84 -21.50
C HIS A 77 -10.52 8.76 -21.37
N ASN A 78 -10.22 8.27 -20.16
CA ASN A 78 -9.20 7.23 -20.00
C ASN A 78 -9.79 5.82 -20.14
N GLU A 79 -9.80 5.29 -21.37
CA GLU A 79 -10.33 3.95 -21.66
C GLU A 79 -9.64 2.83 -20.88
N ASN A 80 -8.35 2.97 -20.56
CA ASN A 80 -7.61 1.92 -19.86
C ASN A 80 -8.09 1.76 -18.42
N GLU A 81 -8.40 2.87 -17.76
CA GLU A 81 -8.99 2.86 -16.42
C GLU A 81 -10.42 2.35 -16.43
N VAL A 82 -11.21 2.71 -17.46
CA VAL A 82 -12.57 2.18 -17.65
C VAL A 82 -12.57 0.67 -17.84
N LYS A 83 -11.59 0.13 -18.59
CA LYS A 83 -11.43 -1.32 -18.81
C LYS A 83 -10.90 -2.07 -17.58
N ASN A 84 -10.26 -1.38 -16.65
CA ASN A 84 -9.69 -1.96 -15.44
C ASN A 84 -10.03 -1.13 -14.19
N PRO A 85 -11.33 -1.04 -13.82
CA PRO A 85 -11.77 -0.22 -12.69
C PRO A 85 -11.16 -0.73 -11.39
N THR A 86 -10.95 0.20 -10.47
CA THR A 86 -10.57 -0.13 -9.09
C THR A 86 -11.76 -0.74 -8.34
N ILE A 87 -11.48 -1.74 -7.52
CA ILE A 87 -12.43 -2.44 -6.68
C ILE A 87 -11.96 -2.32 -5.23
N ILE A 88 -12.86 -1.89 -4.35
CA ILE A 88 -12.64 -1.85 -2.91
C ILE A 88 -13.57 -2.86 -2.24
N ILE A 89 -13.04 -3.61 -1.27
CA ILE A 89 -13.79 -4.57 -0.45
C ILE A 89 -13.53 -4.22 1.01
N PHE A 90 -14.58 -4.08 1.80
CA PHE A 90 -14.48 -3.77 3.22
C PHE A 90 -14.68 -5.03 4.06
N HIS A 91 -13.92 -5.16 5.14
CA HIS A 91 -14.02 -6.26 6.09
C HIS A 91 -14.46 -5.75 7.45
N ASP A 92 -15.23 -6.56 8.18
CA ASP A 92 -15.78 -6.24 9.50
C ASP A 92 -14.72 -5.97 10.58
N ASP A 93 -13.48 -6.45 10.38
CA ASP A 93 -12.35 -6.23 11.27
C ASP A 93 -11.60 -4.91 11.01
N GLY A 94 -12.12 -4.04 10.14
CA GLY A 94 -11.55 -2.70 9.90
C GLY A 94 -10.44 -2.68 8.84
N TYR A 95 -10.23 -3.77 8.12
CA TYR A 95 -9.37 -3.81 6.94
C TYR A 95 -10.17 -3.58 5.67
N PHE A 96 -9.54 -2.98 4.66
CA PHE A 96 -10.08 -2.99 3.30
C PHE A 96 -9.06 -3.56 2.34
N ARG A 97 -9.56 -4.24 1.31
CA ARG A 97 -8.78 -4.67 0.16
C ARG A 97 -8.99 -3.71 -0.99
N GLU A 98 -7.92 -3.35 -1.67
CA GLU A 98 -7.94 -2.55 -2.89
C GLU A 98 -7.31 -3.35 -4.01
N THR A 99 -8.00 -3.46 -5.14
CA THR A 99 -7.51 -4.21 -6.29
C THR A 99 -8.09 -3.66 -7.57
N SER A 100 -7.60 -4.12 -8.72
CA SER A 100 -8.19 -3.77 -10.01
C SER A 100 -8.93 -4.99 -10.58
N LEU A 101 -9.87 -4.76 -11.48
CA LEU A 101 -10.66 -5.82 -12.10
C LEU A 101 -9.79 -6.95 -12.70
N LEU A 102 -8.68 -6.60 -13.36
CA LEU A 102 -7.74 -7.56 -13.96
C LEU A 102 -6.94 -8.37 -12.93
N ALA A 103 -6.75 -7.84 -11.72
CA ALA A 103 -6.01 -8.49 -10.64
C ALA A 103 -6.94 -9.21 -9.65
N PHE A 104 -8.25 -9.03 -9.77
CA PHE A 104 -9.26 -9.60 -8.87
C PHE A 104 -9.24 -11.14 -8.95
N GLY A 105 -9.14 -11.82 -7.80
CA GLY A 105 -9.06 -13.28 -7.73
C GLY A 105 -7.67 -13.86 -8.03
N LYS A 106 -6.83 -13.16 -8.80
CA LYS A 106 -5.56 -13.69 -9.31
C LYS A 106 -4.52 -13.98 -8.22
N PHE A 107 -4.54 -13.21 -7.14
CA PHE A 107 -3.53 -13.27 -6.08
C PHE A 107 -4.12 -13.67 -4.71
N ASP A 108 -5.37 -14.14 -4.70
CA ASP A 108 -6.14 -14.38 -3.47
C ASP A 108 -5.55 -15.49 -2.59
N GLU A 109 -4.82 -16.43 -3.21
CA GLU A 109 -4.18 -17.54 -2.51
C GLU A 109 -3.06 -17.07 -1.55
N HIS A 110 -2.39 -15.96 -1.87
CA HIS A 110 -1.19 -15.52 -1.14
C HIS A 110 -1.24 -14.07 -0.65
N ARG A 111 -2.07 -13.21 -1.24
CA ARG A 111 -2.19 -11.80 -0.84
C ARG A 111 -3.20 -11.62 0.28
N GLY A 112 -2.72 -11.78 1.52
CA GLY A 112 -3.48 -11.54 2.75
C GLY A 112 -3.30 -10.14 3.35
N LYS A 113 -3.94 -9.88 4.50
CA LYS A 113 -3.89 -8.61 5.27
C LYS A 113 -2.49 -8.23 5.77
N ASN A 114 -1.53 -9.14 5.65
CA ASN A 114 -0.12 -8.95 5.96
C ASN A 114 0.71 -8.58 4.72
N SER A 115 0.14 -8.49 3.52
CA SER A 115 0.82 -8.04 2.32
C SER A 115 0.70 -6.52 2.17
N VAL A 116 1.80 -5.88 1.74
CA VAL A 116 1.82 -4.45 1.38
C VAL A 116 0.80 -4.14 0.28
N TYR A 117 0.53 -5.09 -0.62
CA TYR A 117 -0.35 -4.89 -1.77
C TYR A 117 -1.83 -5.19 -1.48
N TYR A 118 -2.18 -5.54 -0.24
CA TYR A 118 -3.55 -5.91 0.09
C TYR A 118 -4.53 -4.74 -0.02
N GLY A 119 -4.16 -3.59 0.51
CA GLY A 119 -5.07 -2.45 0.69
C GLY A 119 -4.67 -1.68 1.94
N GLY A 120 -5.53 -1.65 2.95
CA GLY A 120 -5.28 -0.82 4.13
C GLY A 120 -6.21 -1.08 5.31
N LYS A 121 -6.25 -0.11 6.22
CA LYS A 121 -7.25 -0.03 7.30
C LYS A 121 -8.21 1.10 7.06
N TYR A 122 -9.42 0.99 7.58
CA TYR A 122 -10.41 2.05 7.46
C TYR A 122 -11.10 2.37 8.79
N LYS A 123 -11.60 3.60 8.88
CA LYS A 123 -12.49 4.05 9.94
C LYS A 123 -13.71 4.71 9.33
N ILE A 124 -14.85 4.56 10.00
CA ILE A 124 -16.09 5.26 9.67
C ILE A 124 -16.47 6.10 10.87
N LYS A 125 -16.90 7.33 10.62
CA LYS A 125 -17.50 8.19 11.64
C LYS A 125 -18.60 9.00 10.98
N ASN A 126 -19.81 8.89 11.49
CA ASN A 126 -21.02 9.43 10.83
C ASN A 126 -21.11 8.87 9.41
N ASN A 127 -21.23 9.71 8.38
CA ASN A 127 -21.23 9.29 6.97
C ASN A 127 -19.87 9.51 6.29
N ASN A 128 -18.80 9.69 7.05
CA ASN A 128 -17.45 9.82 6.51
C ASN A 128 -16.69 8.51 6.67
N ILE A 129 -15.91 8.17 5.66
CA ILE A 129 -14.96 7.06 5.68
C ILE A 129 -13.54 7.61 5.49
N GLN A 130 -12.59 6.99 6.17
CA GLN A 130 -11.17 7.29 6.03
C GLN A 130 -10.42 6.01 5.73
N LEU A 131 -9.57 6.00 4.71
CA LEU A 131 -8.74 4.87 4.31
C LEU A 131 -7.29 5.20 4.61
N GLU A 132 -6.63 4.40 5.44
CA GLU A 132 -5.18 4.43 5.65
C GLU A 132 -4.59 3.28 4.83
N GLN A 133 -4.05 3.59 3.65
CA GLN A 133 -3.44 2.59 2.76
C GLN A 133 -2.12 2.05 3.33
N PHE A 134 -1.83 0.79 3.02
CA PHE A 134 -0.51 0.21 3.18
C PHE A 134 0.44 0.84 2.16
N GLY A 135 1.66 1.18 2.60
CA GLY A 135 2.57 2.03 1.81
C GLY A 135 3.07 1.35 0.54
N ASN A 136 2.93 2.03 -0.60
CA ASN A 136 3.50 1.59 -1.88
C ASN A 136 4.88 2.25 -2.10
N SER A 137 5.99 1.53 -1.89
CA SER A 137 7.18 1.59 -2.75
C SER A 137 8.40 0.92 -2.12
N PRO A 138 9.10 0.03 -2.85
CA PRO A 138 10.41 -0.49 -2.47
C PRO A 138 11.55 0.53 -2.42
N ASP A 139 11.36 1.72 -3.01
CA ASP A 139 12.43 2.69 -3.27
C ASP A 139 12.31 3.98 -2.44
N SER A 140 11.24 4.14 -1.65
CA SER A 140 11.09 5.32 -0.80
C SER A 140 11.90 5.14 0.49
N LYS A 141 12.58 6.19 0.96
CA LYS A 141 13.19 6.19 2.31
C LYS A 141 12.15 6.00 3.43
N ASN A 142 10.87 6.24 3.10
CA ASN A 142 9.70 6.10 3.96
C ASN A 142 8.73 5.09 3.33
N TRP A 143 9.01 3.80 3.52
CA TRP A 143 8.27 2.64 3.01
C TRP A 143 6.77 2.59 3.40
N TYR A 144 6.37 3.48 4.30
CA TYR A 144 5.07 3.48 4.96
C TYR A 144 4.47 4.88 4.97
N THR A 145 4.55 5.61 3.83
CA THR A 145 3.83 6.88 3.72
C THR A 145 2.36 6.63 4.02
N ARG A 146 1.89 7.22 5.12
CA ARG A 146 0.49 7.13 5.54
C ARG A 146 -0.31 8.08 4.68
N TYR A 147 -0.98 7.55 3.66
CA TYR A 147 -1.96 8.32 2.93
C TYR A 147 -3.34 8.03 3.53
N ILE A 148 -3.93 9.05 4.14
CA ILE A 148 -5.30 8.97 4.67
C ILE A 148 -6.21 9.62 3.64
N THR A 149 -6.95 8.81 2.89
CA THR A 149 -7.96 9.30 1.95
C THR A 149 -9.30 9.43 2.66
N LYS A 150 -9.91 10.62 2.58
CA LYS A 150 -11.25 10.87 3.13
C LYS A 150 -12.31 10.77 2.06
N GLY A 151 -13.40 10.10 2.39
CA GLY A 151 -14.57 9.97 1.54
C GLY A 151 -15.88 10.09 2.30
N LYS A 152 -16.96 10.19 1.54
CA LYS A 152 -18.34 10.26 2.04
C LYS A 152 -19.12 9.05 1.55
N ILE A 153 -19.90 8.45 2.44
CA ILE A 153 -20.83 7.37 2.13
C ILE A 153 -22.18 7.99 1.78
N GLU A 154 -22.68 7.71 0.58
CA GLU A 154 -23.97 8.18 0.08
C GLU A 154 -24.76 7.02 -0.52
N ASN A 155 -25.71 6.47 0.25
CA ASN A 155 -26.52 5.32 -0.13
C ASN A 155 -25.68 4.11 -0.57
N ASN A 156 -25.66 3.81 -1.86
CA ASN A 156 -24.90 2.73 -2.47
C ASN A 156 -23.54 3.18 -3.01
N LYS A 157 -23.11 4.42 -2.74
CA LYS A 157 -21.88 5.01 -3.26
C LYS A 157 -20.92 5.43 -2.16
N ILE A 158 -19.63 5.46 -2.51
CA ILE A 158 -18.57 6.10 -1.74
C ILE A 158 -17.89 7.10 -2.66
N ILE A 159 -17.74 8.33 -2.19
CA ILE A 159 -17.18 9.44 -2.96
C ILE A 159 -15.92 9.91 -2.24
N PHE A 160 -14.77 9.77 -2.89
CA PHE A 160 -13.49 10.32 -2.42
C PHE A 160 -13.20 11.62 -3.18
N ASN A 161 -12.85 12.67 -2.45
CA ASN A 161 -12.60 14.00 -3.01
C ASN A 161 -11.27 14.57 -2.50
N GLU A 162 -10.18 13.87 -2.78
CA GLU A 162 -8.82 14.32 -2.50
C GLU A 162 -8.02 14.35 -3.81
N GLY A 163 -8.07 15.49 -4.50
CA GLY A 163 -7.50 15.64 -5.84
C GLY A 163 -8.56 15.45 -6.91
N LEU A 164 -8.69 14.23 -7.43
CA LEU A 164 -9.74 13.86 -8.40
C LEU A 164 -10.91 13.19 -7.68
N VAL A 165 -12.13 13.51 -8.12
CA VAL A 165 -13.34 12.86 -7.60
C VAL A 165 -13.37 11.42 -8.09
N SER A 166 -13.34 10.49 -7.14
CA SER A 166 -13.49 9.06 -7.41
C SER A 166 -14.78 8.55 -6.78
N VAL A 167 -15.64 7.95 -7.59
CA VAL A 167 -16.93 7.42 -7.15
C VAL A 167 -16.90 5.91 -7.26
N PHE A 168 -17.26 5.23 -6.17
CA PHE A 168 -17.37 3.78 -6.10
C PHE A 168 -18.81 3.40 -5.83
N GLU A 169 -19.39 2.54 -6.68
CA GLU A 169 -20.76 2.05 -6.55
C GLU A 169 -20.78 0.61 -6.05
N LYS A 170 -21.67 0.33 -5.09
CA LYS A 170 -21.87 -0.99 -4.52
C LYS A 170 -22.42 -1.97 -5.56
N ARG A 171 -21.78 -3.13 -5.66
CA ARG A 171 -22.13 -4.27 -6.51
C ARG A 171 -22.11 -5.55 -5.68
N LYS A 172 -23.15 -6.38 -5.80
CA LYS A 172 -23.18 -7.73 -5.17
C LYS A 172 -22.37 -8.75 -5.98
N ASN A 173 -22.37 -8.59 -7.29
CA ASN A 173 -21.60 -9.40 -8.23
C ASN A 173 -20.78 -8.47 -9.11
N LEU A 174 -19.59 -8.91 -9.52
CA LEU A 174 -18.86 -8.26 -10.59
C LEU A 174 -19.59 -8.60 -11.89
N SER A 175 -20.25 -7.61 -12.50
CA SER A 175 -20.74 -7.74 -13.86
C SER A 175 -19.52 -7.72 -14.78
N ILE A 176 -18.95 -8.90 -15.03
CA ILE A 176 -17.99 -9.10 -16.10
C ILE A 176 -18.81 -9.04 -17.39
N LYS A 177 -18.84 -7.87 -18.04
CA LYS A 177 -19.34 -7.77 -19.42
C LYS A 177 -18.28 -8.29 -20.37
#